data_AF-A0A540LFW1-F1
#
_entry.id   AF-A0A540LFW1-F1
#
_cell.length_a   1.000
_cell.length_b   1.000
_cell.length_c   1.000
_cell.angle_alpha   90.00
_cell.angle_beta   90.00
_cell.angle_gamma   90.00
#
_symmetry.space_group_name_H-M   'P 1'
#
loop_
_entity.id
_entity.type
_entity.pdbx_description
1 polymer ?
#
loop_
_entity_poly.entity_id
_entity_poly.type
_entity_poly.pdbx_seq_one_letter_code
_entity_poly.pdbx_strand_id
1 'polypeptide(L)' 'MEKARRIFDVMPEKDIVSWSSMIKGYASNGFPKEAIDFFFQMQEENLKPNCYAMVSVLFACARL' A
#
# COMPACT_ATOMS: atom_id res chain seq x y z
N MET A 1 8.76 8.46 1.25
CA MET A 1 8.39 7.07 0.90
C MET A 1 9.56 6.10 0.92
N GLU A 2 10.74 6.46 0.42
CA GLU A 2 11.90 5.57 0.33
C GLU A 2 12.29 4.86 1.65
N LYS A 3 12.39 5.59 2.77
CA LYS A 3 12.71 5.00 4.08
C LYS A 3 11.67 3.97 4.54
N ALA A 4 10.38 4.29 4.39
CA ALA A 4 9.29 3.40 4.75
C ALA A 4 9.32 2.13 3.89
N ARG A 5 9.61 2.27 2.58
CA ARG A 5 9.76 1.13 1.67
C ARG A 5 10.90 0.21 2.09
N ARG A 6 12.08 0.76 2.39
CA ARG A 6 13.23 -0.04 2.86
C ARG A 6 12.91 -0.83 4.13
N ILE A 7 12.21 -0.21 5.09
CA ILE A 7 11.79 -0.90 6.32
C ILE A 7 10.80 -2.01 5.99
N PHE A 8 9.79 -1.71 5.17
CA PHE A 8 8.82 -2.71 4.75
C PHE A 8 9.49 -3.91 4.08
N ASP A 9 10.41 -3.68 3.15
CA ASP A 9 11.08 -4.74 2.39
C ASP A 9 11.82 -5.71 3.32
N VAL A 10 12.51 -5.21 4.35
CA VAL A 10 13.27 -6.04 5.31
C VAL A 10 12.43 -6.65 6.42
N MET A 11 11.13 -6.35 6.52
CA MET A 11 10.27 -6.97 7.52
C MET A 11 10.18 -8.48 7.28
N PRO A 12 10.44 -9.33 8.31
CA PRO A 12 10.38 -10.78 8.18
C PRO A 12 8.97 -11.28 7.91
N GLU A 13 7.98 -10.63 8.51
CA GLU A 13 6.56 -10.92 8.32
C GLU A 13 5.83 -9.63 7.96
N LYS A 14 5.05 -9.66 6.87
CA LYS A 14 4.26 -8.52 6.38
C LYS A 14 2.79 -8.90 6.46
N ASP A 15 2.06 -8.24 7.34
CA ASP A 15 0.63 -8.45 7.54
C ASP A 15 -0.22 -7.38 6.85
N ILE A 16 -1.53 -7.56 6.91
CA ILE A 16 -2.52 -6.61 6.37
C ILE A 16 -2.28 -5.16 6.82
N VAL A 17 -1.81 -4.95 8.05
CA VAL A 17 -1.58 -3.60 8.61
C VAL A 17 -0.37 -2.97 7.94
N SER A 18 0.72 -3.71 7.79
CA SER A 18 1.93 -3.22 7.12
C SER A 18 1.67 -2.84 5.66
N TRP A 19 0.94 -3.68 4.92
CA TRP A 19 0.55 -3.40 3.53
C TRP A 19 -0.37 -2.19 3.43
N SER A 20 -1.46 -2.16 4.21
CA SER A 20 -2.40 -1.03 4.19
C SER A 20 -1.74 0.30 4.59
N SER A 21 -0.75 0.27 5.49
CA SER A 21 0.04 1.44 5.87
C SER A 21 0.90 1.96 4.70
N MET A 22 1.55 1.07 3.95
CA MET A 22 2.32 1.44 2.77
C MET A 22 1.43 2.03 1.66
N ILE A 23 0.28 1.40 1.37
CA ILE A 23 -0.68 1.88 0.37
C ILE A 23 -1.17 3.28 0.73
N LYS A 24 -1.60 3.50 1.98
CA LYS A 24 -2.00 4.83 2.47
C LYS A 24 -0.87 5.85 2.35
N GLY A 25 0.35 5.43 2.70
CA GLY A 25 1.55 6.25 2.60
C GLY A 25 1.79 6.72 1.17
N TYR A 26 1.81 5.82 0.20
CA TYR A 26 1.97 6.17 -1.21
C TYR A 26 0.86 7.11 -1.70
N ALA A 27 -0.40 6.76 -1.42
CA ALA A 27 -1.57 7.54 -1.85
C ALA A 27 -1.55 8.99 -1.30
N SER A 28 -1.14 9.16 -0.04
CA SER A 28 -1.11 10.47 0.62
C SER A 28 0.11 11.32 0.28
N ASN A 29 1.20 10.71 -0.19
CA ASN A 29 2.47 11.40 -0.46
C ASN A 29 2.70 11.71 -1.95
N GLY A 30 1.66 11.64 -2.79
CA GLY A 30 1.76 11.99 -4.21
C GLY A 30 2.30 10.88 -5.11
N PHE A 31 2.19 9.62 -4.67
CA PHE A 31 2.61 8.42 -5.41
C PHE A 31 1.39 7.52 -5.70
N PRO A 32 0.38 8.00 -6.46
CA PRO A 32 -0.87 7.27 -6.62
C PRO A 32 -0.72 5.97 -7.41
N LYS A 33 0.18 5.92 -8.40
CA LYS A 33 0.45 4.70 -9.18
C LYS A 33 1.07 3.63 -8.30
N GLU A 34 2.08 4.00 -7.51
CA GLU A 34 2.75 3.10 -6.58
C GLU A 34 1.77 2.58 -5.52
N ALA A 35 0.81 3.39 -5.06
CA ALA A 35 -0.22 2.92 -4.14
C ALA A 35 -1.10 1.81 -4.75
N ILE A 36 -1.46 1.96 -6.02
CA ILE A 36 -2.28 0.99 -6.76
C ILE A 36 -1.48 -0.28 -7.05
N ASP A 37 -0.24 -0.14 -7.52
CA ASP A 37 0.65 -1.29 -7.76
C ASP A 37 0.88 -2.08 -6.47
N PHE A 38 1.09 -1.39 -5.35
CA PHE A 38 1.28 -2.04 -4.05
C PHE A 38 0.02 -2.73 -3.54
N PHE A 39 -1.17 -2.21 -3.87
CA PHE A 39 -2.44 -2.87 -3.57
C PHE A 39 -2.58 -4.18 -4.35
N PHE A 40 -2.19 -4.22 -5.63
CA PHE A 40 -2.21 -5.47 -6.39
C PHE A 40 -1.17 -6.47 -5.88
N GLN A 41 0.04 -6.02 -5.58
CA GLN A 41 1.08 -6.87 -4.99
C GLN A 41 0.60 -7.50 -3.66
N MET A 42 -0.10 -6.73 -2.82
CA MET A 42 -0.70 -7.27 -1.60
C MET A 42 -1.68 -8.42 -1.87
N GLN A 43 -2.47 -8.34 -2.94
CA GLN A 43 -3.42 -9.39 -3.33
C GLN A 43 -2.71 -10.63 -3.87
N GLU A 44 -1.59 -10.47 -4.57
CA GLU A 44 -0.74 -11.57 -5.03
C GLU A 44 -0.13 -12.37 -3.86
N GLU A 45 0.14 -11.71 -2.74
CA GLU A 45 0.53 -12.35 -1.47
C GLU A 45 -0.65 -13.03 -0.73
N ASN A 46 -1.79 -13.20 -1.40
CA ASN A 46 -3.02 -13.78 -0.88
C ASN A 46 -3.60 -13.04 0.34
N LEU A 47 -3.22 -11.79 0.56
CA LEU A 47 -3.79 -10.96 1.61
C LEU A 47 -5.03 -10.23 1.12
N LYS A 48 -6.15 -10.42 1.82
CA LYS A 48 -7.41 -9.74 1.50
C LYS A 48 -7.34 -8.27 1.93
N PRO A 49 -7.62 -7.30 1.03
CA PRO A 49 -7.74 -5.89 1.39
C PRO A 49 -8.74 -5.63 2.51
N ASN A 50 -8.36 -4.79 3.47
CA ASN A 50 -9.27 -4.23 4.45
C ASN A 50 -9.85 -2.88 3.96
N CYS A 51 -10.82 -2.33 4.68
CA CYS A 51 -11.44 -1.06 4.32
C CYS A 51 -10.42 0.10 4.20
N TYR A 52 -9.36 0.10 5.00
CA TYR A 52 -8.31 1.12 4.95
C TYR A 52 -7.51 1.08 3.65
N ALA A 53 -7.10 -0.11 3.21
CA ALA A 53 -6.43 -0.31 1.93
C ALA A 53 -7.34 0.09 0.76
N MET A 54 -8.62 -0.30 0.80
CA MET A 54 -9.60 0.06 -0.23
C MET A 54 -9.85 1.57 -0.32
N VAL A 55 -10.07 2.25 0.80
CA VAL A 55 -10.26 3.72 0.80
C VAL A 55 -9.00 4.42 0.31
N SER A 56 -7.82 3.94 0.70
CA SER A 56 -6.53 4.52 0.27
C SER A 56 -6.31 4.36 -1.24
N VAL A 57 -6.64 3.20 -1.81
CA VAL A 57 -6.49 2.98 -3.25
C VAL A 57 -7.53 3.77 -4.05
N LEU A 58 -8.77 3.89 -3.57
CA LEU A 58 -9.79 4.74 -4.19
C LEU A 58 -9.36 6.22 -4.20
N PHE A 59 -8.78 6.69 -3.09
CA PHE A 59 -8.20 8.03 -3.02
C PHE A 59 -7.04 8.22 -3.99
N ALA A 60 -6.17 7.21 -4.15
CA ALA A 60 -5.10 7.24 -5.14
C ALA A 60 -5.65 7.30 -6.58
N CYS A 61 -6.67 6.50 -6.91
CA CYS A 61 -7.31 6.50 -8.23
C CYS A 61 -7.91 7.86 -8.59
N ALA A 62 -8.48 8.59 -7.62
CA ALA A 62 -9.02 9.93 -7.85
C ALA A 62 -7.94 10.99 -8.16
N ARG A 63 -6.65 10.64 -8.05
CA ARG A 63 -5.50 11.53 -8.23
C ARG A 63 -4.58 11.08 -9.38
N LEU A 64 -5.05 10.14 -10.22
CA LEU A 64 -4.35 9.68 -11.43
C LEU A 64 -4.48 10.67 -12.59
#